data_AF-A0A9X3J2S0-F1
#
_entry.id   AF-A0A9X3J2S0-F1
#
_cell.length_a   1.000
_cell.length_b   1.000
_cell.length_c   1.000
_cell.angle_alpha   90.00
_cell.angle_beta   90.00
_cell.angle_gamma   90.00
#
_symmetry.space_group_name_H-M   'P 1'
#
loop_
_entity.id
_entity.type
_entity.pdbx_description
1 polymer ?
#
loop_
_entity_poly.entity_id
_entity_poly.type
_entity_poly.pdbx_seq_one_letter_code
_entity_poly.pdbx_strand_id
1 'polypeptide(L)'
;MGLSYSFEFIARRSSGDALLTALADRVDDGYARRLRACLPWSPNTPQRANAGIRGLPPVFDIVNHHDLVVMVPVDTEVRRYFDGYSEPIARHVRDGKAGVGLVYMKLSAGARYIALNLSAASSGMSRLFAAPGGFRKVMTALAAAGQARAAFLDDEDDEQWELLFPRPASSTVSPRVPRPPGDPATPADVDAYCELALELASLSA
;
A
#
# COMPACT_ATOMS: atom_id res chain seq x y z
N MET A 1 22.81 2.69 -4.77
CA MET A 1 21.79 2.25 -3.80
C MET A 1 20.56 1.79 -4.58
N GLY A 2 19.79 0.83 -4.08
CA GLY A 2 18.59 0.34 -4.77
C GLY A 2 17.40 1.27 -4.52
N LEU A 3 16.46 1.34 -5.47
CA LEU A 3 15.17 2.03 -5.32
C LEU A 3 14.25 1.27 -4.36
N SER A 4 13.57 1.96 -3.45
CA SER A 4 12.56 1.41 -2.52
C SER A 4 11.28 2.28 -2.52
N TYR A 5 10.51 2.17 -3.60
CA TYR A 5 9.25 2.92 -3.73
C TYR A 5 8.13 2.29 -2.91
N SER A 6 7.17 3.09 -2.46
CA SER A 6 6.05 2.59 -1.67
C SER A 6 4.73 3.28 -2.03
N PHE A 7 3.62 2.59 -1.77
CA PHE A 7 2.30 3.19 -1.79
C PHE A 7 1.84 3.49 -0.37
N GLU A 8 1.39 4.70 -0.12
CA GLU A 8 0.84 5.13 1.17
C GLU A 8 -0.67 5.36 1.04
N PHE A 9 -1.46 4.67 1.87
CA PHE A 9 -2.92 4.79 1.90
C PHE A 9 -3.36 5.38 3.23
N ILE A 10 -4.17 6.43 3.16
CA ILE A 10 -4.75 7.07 4.33
C ILE A 10 -6.24 6.78 4.34
N ALA A 11 -6.74 6.18 5.43
CA ALA A 11 -8.15 5.88 5.61
C ALA A 11 -8.62 6.29 7.01
N ARG A 12 -9.94 6.47 7.19
CA ARG A 12 -10.52 6.59 8.53
C ARG A 12 -10.36 5.26 9.26
N ARG A 13 -10.16 5.31 10.59
CA ARG A 13 -10.05 4.11 11.42
C ARG A 13 -11.26 3.18 11.30
N SER A 14 -12.45 3.77 11.16
CA SER A 14 -13.70 3.03 10.93
C SER A 14 -13.72 2.24 9.61
N SER A 15 -12.85 2.55 8.67
CA SER A 15 -12.75 1.88 7.36
C SER A 15 -11.67 0.78 7.36
N GLY A 16 -11.05 0.46 8.50
CA GLY A 16 -9.99 -0.55 8.59
C GLY A 16 -10.40 -1.92 8.01
N ASP A 17 -11.59 -2.41 8.35
CA ASP A 17 -12.12 -3.67 7.81
C ASP A 17 -12.30 -3.63 6.30
N ALA A 18 -12.80 -2.51 5.77
CA ALA A 18 -12.98 -2.33 4.32
C ALA A 18 -11.62 -2.30 3.61
N LEU A 19 -10.63 -1.61 4.18
CA LEU A 19 -9.28 -1.52 3.62
C LEU A 19 -8.59 -2.89 3.58
N LEU A 20 -8.65 -3.64 4.68
CA LEU A 20 -8.07 -4.99 4.75
C LEU A 20 -8.80 -6.00 3.87
N THR A 21 -10.13 -5.87 3.73
CA THR A 21 -10.91 -6.69 2.78
C THR A 21 -10.50 -6.37 1.34
N ALA A 22 -10.38 -5.09 0.98
CA ALA A 22 -9.96 -4.66 -0.34
C ALA A 22 -8.55 -5.13 -0.68
N LEU A 23 -7.64 -5.14 0.30
CA LEU A 23 -6.30 -5.72 0.15
C LEU A 23 -6.37 -7.24 -0.03
N ALA A 24 -7.19 -7.94 0.76
CA ALA A 24 -7.38 -9.39 0.67
C ALA A 24 -7.84 -9.84 -0.73
N ASP A 25 -8.65 -9.04 -1.42
CA ASP A 25 -9.14 -9.32 -2.77
C ASP A 25 -8.06 -9.13 -3.87
N ARG A 26 -6.89 -8.60 -3.50
CA ARG A 26 -5.79 -8.24 -4.41
C ARG A 26 -4.49 -8.97 -4.13
N VAL A 27 -4.49 -9.91 -3.18
CA VAL A 27 -3.34 -10.75 -2.87
C VAL A 27 -3.62 -12.21 -3.23
N ASP A 28 -2.59 -13.04 -3.20
CA ASP A 28 -2.71 -14.49 -3.33
C ASP A 28 -3.68 -15.08 -2.26
N ASP A 29 -4.30 -16.23 -2.56
CA ASP A 29 -5.29 -16.91 -1.72
C ASP A 29 -4.79 -17.20 -0.30
N GLY A 30 -3.50 -17.51 -0.14
CA GLY A 30 -2.87 -17.75 1.16
C GLY A 30 -2.90 -16.50 2.02
N TYR A 31 -2.46 -15.37 1.47
CA TYR A 31 -2.49 -14.07 2.17
C TYR A 31 -3.92 -13.55 2.34
N ALA A 32 -4.80 -13.73 1.35
CA ALA A 32 -6.20 -13.31 1.40
C ALA A 32 -6.93 -13.96 2.57
N ARG A 33 -6.74 -15.27 2.78
CA ARG A 33 -7.30 -16.00 3.91
C ARG A 33 -6.81 -15.46 5.25
N ARG A 34 -5.51 -15.17 5.36
CA ARG A 34 -4.91 -14.63 6.59
C ARG A 34 -5.44 -13.23 6.91
N LEU A 35 -5.49 -12.34 5.91
CA LEU A 35 -6.06 -11.00 6.07
C LEU A 35 -7.52 -11.05 6.52
N ARG A 36 -8.35 -11.91 5.90
CA ARG A 36 -9.76 -12.08 6.28
C ARG A 36 -9.93 -12.68 7.68
N ALA A 37 -9.04 -13.56 8.11
CA ALA A 37 -9.05 -14.11 9.47
C ALA A 37 -8.75 -13.05 10.56
N CYS A 38 -8.27 -11.86 10.17
CA CYS A 38 -8.03 -10.74 11.08
C CYS A 38 -9.25 -9.85 11.28
N LEU A 39 -10.35 -10.12 10.56
CA LEU A 39 -11.58 -9.35 10.61
C LEU A 39 -12.54 -9.91 11.67
N PRO A 40 -13.28 -9.06 12.41
CA PRO A 40 -13.17 -7.61 12.42
C PRO A 40 -11.83 -7.15 13.02
N TRP A 41 -11.21 -6.16 12.39
CA TRP A 41 -9.89 -5.70 12.77
C TRP A 41 -9.98 -4.82 14.01
N SER A 42 -9.32 -5.29 15.07
CA SER A 42 -9.21 -4.59 16.35
C SER A 42 -7.76 -4.66 16.84
N PRO A 43 -6.95 -3.61 16.61
CA PRO A 43 -5.56 -3.59 17.06
C PRO A 43 -5.50 -3.60 18.59
N ASN A 44 -4.62 -4.42 19.16
CA ASN A 44 -4.56 -4.68 20.61
C ASN A 44 -3.53 -3.83 21.35
N THR A 45 -2.87 -2.92 20.64
CA THR A 45 -1.72 -2.14 21.14
C THR A 45 -2.06 -0.66 21.11
N PRO A 46 -2.93 -0.16 22.01
CA PRO A 46 -3.34 1.25 22.04
C PRO A 46 -2.20 2.23 22.31
N GLN A 47 -1.00 1.75 22.67
CA GLN A 47 0.17 2.55 23.04
C GLN A 47 1.21 2.65 21.92
N ARG A 48 1.07 1.92 20.82
CA ARG A 48 2.03 1.93 19.70
C ARG A 48 1.29 2.22 18.40
N ALA A 49 1.90 3.00 17.50
CA ALA A 49 1.34 3.21 16.16
C ALA A 49 1.15 1.89 15.41
N ASN A 50 2.05 0.94 15.65
CA ASN A 50 2.00 -0.40 15.07
C ASN A 50 0.70 -1.11 15.43
N ALA A 51 -0.17 -1.19 14.45
CA ALA A 51 -1.49 -1.75 14.64
C ALA A 51 -1.51 -3.27 14.43
N GLY A 52 -0.49 -3.81 13.75
CA GLY A 52 -0.28 -5.24 13.53
C GLY A 52 -1.44 -5.93 12.80
N ILE A 53 -1.16 -7.10 12.25
CA ILE A 53 -2.20 -7.98 11.69
C ILE A 53 -1.99 -9.36 12.30
N ARG A 54 -2.94 -9.78 13.16
CA ARG A 54 -2.84 -11.05 13.88
C ARG A 54 -2.83 -12.23 12.89
N GLY A 55 -1.74 -12.98 12.83
CA GLY A 55 -1.67 -14.19 11.98
C GLY A 55 -1.04 -13.96 10.60
N LEU A 56 -0.59 -12.74 10.31
CA LEU A 56 0.47 -12.56 9.32
C LEU A 56 1.83 -12.70 10.02
N PRO A 57 2.73 -13.59 9.57
CA PRO A 57 4.07 -13.66 10.12
C PRO A 57 4.77 -12.31 9.89
N PRO A 58 5.50 -11.78 10.88
CA PRO A 58 6.33 -10.61 10.62
C PRO A 58 7.47 -11.00 9.67
N VAL A 59 7.83 -10.09 8.78
CA VAL A 59 9.09 -10.14 8.06
C VAL A 59 10.14 -9.53 8.98
N PHE A 60 11.23 -10.26 9.18
CA PHE A 60 12.29 -9.93 10.15
C PHE A 60 11.81 -10.02 11.62
N ASP A 61 12.74 -9.80 12.55
CA ASP A 61 12.43 -9.59 13.97
C ASP A 61 11.78 -8.20 14.23
N ILE A 62 11.38 -7.50 13.16
CA ILE A 62 10.77 -6.17 13.20
C ILE A 62 9.25 -6.35 13.27
N VAL A 63 8.68 -6.06 14.44
CA VAL A 63 7.24 -6.05 14.66
C VAL A 63 6.58 -5.05 13.68
N ASN A 64 5.57 -5.51 12.93
CA ASN A 64 4.68 -4.73 12.03
C ASN A 64 5.07 -4.61 10.54
N HIS A 65 6.04 -5.37 10.05
CA HIS A 65 6.22 -5.57 8.60
C HIS A 65 5.74 -6.95 8.21
N HIS A 66 4.94 -7.08 7.16
CA HIS A 66 4.40 -8.33 6.65
C HIS A 66 4.70 -8.45 5.17
N ASP A 67 5.05 -9.63 4.68
CA ASP A 67 5.22 -9.85 3.25
C ASP A 67 3.87 -10.18 2.63
N LEU A 68 3.66 -9.72 1.41
CA LEU A 68 2.49 -10.05 0.60
C LEU A 68 2.93 -10.36 -0.83
N VAL A 69 2.10 -11.15 -1.51
CA VAL A 69 2.14 -11.30 -2.96
C VAL A 69 0.88 -10.66 -3.53
N VAL A 70 1.06 -9.58 -4.30
CA VAL A 70 -0.05 -8.83 -4.92
C VAL A 70 -0.35 -9.40 -6.29
N MET A 71 -1.62 -9.70 -6.54
CA MET A 71 -2.13 -10.25 -7.80
C MET A 71 -2.52 -9.10 -8.74
N VAL A 72 -1.79 -8.96 -9.84
CA VAL A 72 -2.00 -7.89 -10.83
C VAL A 72 -2.33 -8.44 -12.21
N PRO A 73 -3.17 -7.77 -13.02
CA PRO A 73 -3.41 -8.17 -14.40
C PRO A 73 -2.10 -8.27 -15.19
N VAL A 74 -1.98 -9.30 -16.04
CA VAL A 74 -0.81 -9.43 -16.91
C VAL A 74 -0.85 -8.37 -18.01
N ASP A 75 0.04 -7.39 -17.91
CA ASP A 75 0.27 -6.37 -18.93
C ASP A 75 1.74 -6.32 -19.38
N THR A 76 2.08 -5.36 -20.24
CA THR A 76 3.43 -5.19 -20.78
C THR A 76 4.47 -4.94 -19.69
N GLU A 77 4.13 -4.17 -18.65
CA GLU A 77 5.10 -3.81 -17.60
C GLU A 77 5.30 -4.97 -16.63
N VAL A 78 4.24 -5.72 -16.32
CA VAL A 78 4.33 -6.96 -15.53
C VAL A 78 5.16 -8.01 -16.29
N ARG A 79 4.98 -8.16 -17.60
CA ARG A 79 5.83 -9.06 -18.42
C ARG A 79 7.29 -8.65 -18.37
N ARG A 80 7.60 -7.37 -18.61
CA ARG A 80 8.98 -6.85 -18.52
C ARG A 80 9.61 -7.06 -17.16
N TYR A 81 8.82 -6.91 -16.09
CA TYR A 81 9.28 -7.20 -14.73
C TYR A 81 9.79 -8.65 -14.63
N PHE A 82 9.00 -9.65 -15.05
CA PHE A 82 9.42 -11.06 -15.01
C PHE A 82 10.56 -11.39 -15.98
N ASP A 83 10.55 -10.81 -17.19
CA ASP A 83 11.62 -10.96 -18.18
C ASP A 83 12.96 -10.50 -17.60
N GLY A 84 12.96 -9.41 -16.81
CA GLY A 84 14.15 -8.88 -16.12
C GLY A 84 14.77 -9.84 -15.09
N TYR A 85 13.99 -10.80 -14.57
CA TYR A 85 14.46 -11.85 -13.66
C TYR A 85 14.70 -13.19 -14.37
N SER A 86 14.52 -13.27 -15.68
CA SER A 86 14.57 -14.54 -16.44
C SER A 86 13.60 -15.61 -15.90
N GLU A 87 12.51 -15.18 -15.27
CA GLU A 87 11.50 -16.07 -14.70
C GLU A 87 10.29 -16.20 -15.65
N PRO A 88 9.84 -17.42 -15.98
CA PRO A 88 8.65 -17.60 -16.80
C PRO A 88 7.40 -17.09 -16.06
N ILE A 89 6.83 -15.97 -16.51
CA ILE A 89 5.61 -15.37 -15.93
C ILE A 89 4.47 -16.37 -15.74
N ALA A 90 4.35 -17.37 -16.62
CA ALA A 90 3.32 -18.42 -16.53
C ALA A 90 3.33 -19.18 -15.20
N ARG A 91 4.47 -19.29 -14.51
CA ARG A 91 4.58 -19.92 -13.18
C ARG A 91 3.94 -19.09 -12.07
N HIS A 92 3.76 -17.80 -12.31
CA HIS A 92 3.25 -16.83 -11.35
C HIS A 92 1.82 -16.39 -11.66
N VAL A 93 1.22 -16.88 -12.76
CA VAL A 93 -0.12 -16.48 -13.20
C VAL A 93 -1.18 -17.44 -12.68
N ARG A 94 -2.22 -16.88 -12.06
CA ARG A 94 -3.49 -17.57 -11.74
C ARG A 94 -4.65 -16.68 -12.17
N ASP A 95 -5.63 -17.27 -12.85
CA ASP A 95 -6.84 -16.59 -13.33
C ASP A 95 -6.55 -15.26 -14.07
N GLY A 96 -5.53 -15.25 -14.92
CA GLY A 96 -5.13 -14.08 -15.72
C GLY A 96 -4.41 -12.97 -14.94
N LYS A 97 -4.11 -13.18 -13.66
CA LYS A 97 -3.33 -12.26 -12.82
C LYS A 97 -1.99 -12.88 -12.45
N ALA A 98 -0.91 -12.12 -12.55
CA ALA A 98 0.40 -12.52 -12.05
C ALA A 98 0.57 -12.11 -10.59
N GLY A 99 1.09 -13.01 -9.75
CA GLY A 99 1.54 -12.69 -8.41
C GLY A 99 2.90 -12.01 -8.43
N VAL A 100 2.93 -10.72 -8.11
CA VAL A 100 4.16 -9.93 -7.94
C VAL A 100 4.52 -9.94 -6.46
N GLY A 101 5.68 -10.52 -6.13
CA GLY A 101 5.99 -11.00 -4.77
C GLY A 101 7.10 -10.25 -4.02
N LEU A 102 6.92 -10.21 -2.70
CA LEU A 102 7.61 -9.42 -1.66
C LEU A 102 7.23 -7.93 -1.67
N VAL A 103 5.94 -7.66 -1.50
CA VAL A 103 5.49 -6.33 -1.09
C VAL A 103 5.50 -6.29 0.44
N TYR A 104 6.28 -5.39 1.03
CA TYR A 104 6.30 -5.20 2.48
C TYR A 104 5.15 -4.31 2.90
N MET A 105 4.27 -4.85 3.72
CA MET A 105 3.12 -4.19 4.29
C MET A 105 3.42 -3.71 5.70
N LYS A 106 3.11 -2.45 5.99
CA LYS A 106 3.08 -1.89 7.34
C LYS A 106 1.74 -1.20 7.57
N LEU A 107 1.09 -1.50 8.69
CA LEU A 107 -0.18 -0.88 9.08
C LEU A 107 -0.01 -0.12 10.39
N SER A 108 -0.27 1.18 10.34
CA SER A 108 -0.22 2.07 11.49
C SER A 108 -1.61 2.64 11.77
N ALA A 109 -1.97 2.79 13.05
CA ALA A 109 -3.30 3.29 13.42
C ALA A 109 -3.23 4.33 14.54
N GLY A 110 -3.84 5.49 14.27
CA GLY A 110 -4.17 6.51 15.25
C GLY A 110 -5.58 6.33 15.80
N ALA A 111 -6.10 7.30 16.54
CA ALA A 111 -7.47 7.23 17.04
C ALA A 111 -8.49 7.45 15.91
N ARG A 112 -8.16 8.28 14.92
CA ARG A 112 -9.05 8.70 13.83
C ARG A 112 -8.69 8.10 12.49
N TYR A 113 -7.40 7.85 12.24
CA TYR A 113 -6.89 7.43 10.95
C TYR A 113 -6.08 6.14 11.01
N ILE A 114 -5.92 5.55 9.83
CA ILE A 114 -5.04 4.42 9.52
C ILE A 114 -4.15 4.84 8.36
N ALA A 115 -2.87 4.49 8.48
CA ALA A 115 -1.86 4.60 7.45
C ALA A 115 -1.42 3.18 7.06
N LEU A 116 -1.67 2.80 5.81
CA LEU A 116 -1.21 1.53 5.23
C LEU A 116 -0.12 1.82 4.22
N ASN A 117 1.08 1.30 4.48
CA ASN A 117 2.21 1.37 3.57
C ASN A 117 2.41 0.02 2.88
N LEU A 118 2.63 0.05 1.56
CA LEU A 118 3.02 -1.10 0.74
C LEU A 118 4.32 -0.77 -0.01
N SER A 119 5.45 -1.26 0.52
CA SER A 119 6.80 -0.99 -0.01
C SER A 119 7.30 -2.08 -0.94
N ALA A 120 8.03 -1.70 -1.98
CA ALA A 120 8.69 -2.59 -2.90
C ALA A 120 9.92 -3.26 -2.24
N ALA A 121 10.06 -4.58 -2.31
CA ALA A 121 11.26 -5.26 -1.79
C ALA A 121 12.47 -5.22 -2.73
N SER A 122 12.33 -4.69 -3.95
CA SER A 122 13.42 -4.64 -4.92
C SER A 122 13.29 -3.47 -5.88
N SER A 123 14.41 -3.04 -6.47
CA SER A 123 14.39 -1.96 -7.45
C SER A 123 13.62 -2.30 -8.73
N GLY A 124 13.53 -3.58 -9.10
CA GLY A 124 12.68 -4.01 -10.20
C GLY A 124 11.21 -3.79 -9.90
N MET A 125 10.80 -4.04 -8.66
CA MET A 125 9.44 -3.78 -8.20
C MET A 125 9.16 -2.27 -8.04
N SER A 126 10.13 -1.50 -7.56
CA SER A 126 10.03 -0.02 -7.54
C SER A 126 9.75 0.54 -8.93
N ARG A 127 10.47 0.06 -9.96
CA ARG A 127 10.17 0.45 -11.35
C ARG A 127 8.77 0.04 -11.81
N LEU A 128 8.30 -1.13 -11.39
CA LEU A 128 6.92 -1.57 -11.67
C LEU A 128 5.87 -0.70 -10.96
N PHE A 129 6.14 -0.22 -9.74
CA PHE A 129 5.27 0.70 -9.00
C PHE A 129 5.18 2.05 -9.69
N ALA A 130 6.29 2.55 -10.22
CA ALA A 130 6.35 3.80 -10.96
C ALA A 130 5.75 3.69 -12.38
N ALA A 131 5.68 2.51 -12.96
CA ALA A 131 5.17 2.33 -14.32
C ALA A 131 3.66 2.62 -14.41
N PRO A 132 3.21 3.36 -15.45
CA PRO A 132 1.79 3.54 -15.71
C PRO A 132 1.18 2.21 -16.17
N GLY A 133 0.59 1.45 -15.26
CA GLY A 133 0.14 0.10 -15.59
C GLY A 133 -0.85 -0.51 -14.62
N GLY A 134 -1.03 -1.82 -14.75
CA GLY A 134 -1.94 -2.65 -13.97
C GLY A 134 -1.69 -2.54 -12.48
N PHE A 135 -0.43 -2.40 -12.05
CA PHE A 135 -0.08 -2.28 -10.63
C PHE A 135 -0.69 -1.00 -10.01
N ARG A 136 -0.44 0.17 -10.61
CA ARG A 136 -1.04 1.44 -10.17
C ARG A 136 -2.58 1.38 -10.20
N LYS A 137 -3.18 0.77 -11.22
CA LYS A 137 -4.64 0.57 -11.28
C LYS A 137 -5.17 -0.29 -10.13
N VAL A 138 -4.45 -1.36 -9.78
CA VAL A 138 -4.79 -2.23 -8.63
C VAL A 138 -4.74 -1.43 -7.33
N MET A 139 -3.73 -0.58 -7.14
CA MET A 139 -3.59 0.28 -5.96
C MET A 139 -4.67 1.35 -5.89
N THR A 140 -4.97 2.08 -6.98
CA THR A 140 -6.09 3.02 -7.00
C THR A 140 -7.43 2.33 -6.73
N ALA A 141 -7.63 1.12 -7.28
CA ALA A 141 -8.85 0.35 -7.00
C ALA A 141 -8.90 -0.14 -5.54
N LEU A 142 -7.75 -0.44 -4.93
CA LEU A 142 -7.65 -0.75 -3.50
C LEU A 142 -8.09 0.44 -2.68
N ALA A 143 -7.58 1.64 -2.98
CA ALA A 143 -7.94 2.87 -2.31
C ALA A 143 -9.46 3.11 -2.35
N ALA A 144 -10.07 2.97 -3.53
CA ALA A 144 -11.50 3.15 -3.70
C ALA A 144 -12.33 2.11 -2.92
N ALA A 145 -12.03 0.82 -3.08
CA ALA A 145 -12.76 -0.27 -2.41
C ALA A 145 -12.55 -0.25 -0.88
N GLY A 146 -11.35 0.13 -0.44
CA GLY A 146 -10.97 0.25 0.96
C GLY A 146 -11.45 1.54 1.63
N GLN A 147 -12.21 2.38 0.93
CA GLN A 147 -12.69 3.67 1.42
C GLN A 147 -11.55 4.58 1.93
N ALA A 148 -10.40 4.51 1.27
CA ALA A 148 -9.28 5.40 1.56
C ALA A 148 -9.70 6.85 1.24
N ARG A 149 -9.23 7.77 2.08
CA ARG A 149 -9.31 9.21 1.83
C ARG A 149 -8.29 9.64 0.79
N ALA A 150 -7.12 9.01 0.80
CA ALA A 150 -6.07 9.26 -0.16
C ALA A 150 -5.20 8.02 -0.40
N ALA A 151 -4.58 7.95 -1.58
CA ALA A 151 -3.47 7.06 -1.86
C ALA A 151 -2.37 7.79 -2.63
N PHE A 152 -1.13 7.56 -2.23
CA PHE A 152 0.06 8.20 -2.77
C PHE A 152 1.05 7.16 -3.27
N LEU A 153 1.87 7.53 -4.24
CA LEU A 153 3.14 6.86 -4.52
C LEU A 153 4.27 7.72 -3.97
N ASP A 154 5.09 7.12 -3.13
CA ASP A 154 6.39 7.61 -2.71
C ASP A 154 7.45 6.94 -3.60
N ASP A 155 8.08 7.72 -4.46
CA ASP A 155 9.20 7.29 -5.31
C ASP A 155 10.57 7.65 -4.72
N GLU A 156 10.65 7.76 -3.39
CA GLU A 156 11.82 8.19 -2.61
C GLU A 156 12.32 9.59 -2.97
N ASP A 157 11.46 10.41 -3.55
CA ASP A 157 11.65 11.85 -3.50
C ASP A 157 11.33 12.29 -2.07
N ASP A 158 12.37 12.59 -1.30
CA ASP A 158 12.28 12.98 0.11
C ASP A 158 11.35 14.20 0.32
N GLU A 159 11.04 14.95 -0.73
CA GLU A 159 10.22 16.15 -0.66
C GLU A 159 8.78 15.93 -1.15
N GLN A 160 8.54 14.97 -2.05
CA GLN A 160 7.27 14.90 -2.78
C GLN A 160 6.69 13.49 -2.94
N TRP A 161 5.37 13.43 -2.86
CA TRP A 161 4.58 12.26 -3.23
C TRP A 161 3.73 12.52 -4.47
N GLU A 162 3.47 11.47 -5.24
CA GLU A 162 2.49 11.49 -6.33
C GLU A 162 1.10 11.09 -5.79
N LEU A 163 0.10 11.96 -5.87
CA LEU A 163 -1.28 11.65 -5.45
C LEU A 163 -1.99 10.79 -6.52
N LEU A 164 -2.31 9.54 -6.18
CA LEU A 164 -2.97 8.58 -7.07
C LEU A 164 -4.49 8.51 -6.88
N PHE A 165 -4.97 8.76 -5.67
CA PHE A 165 -6.39 8.73 -5.33
C PHE A 165 -6.70 9.78 -4.24
N PRO A 166 -7.81 10.53 -4.34
CA PRO A 166 -8.70 10.61 -5.50
C PRO A 166 -8.00 11.30 -6.67
N ARG A 167 -8.30 10.86 -7.90
CA ARG A 167 -7.76 11.51 -9.09
C ARG A 167 -8.56 12.79 -9.38
N PRO A 168 -7.92 13.96 -9.55
CA PRO A 168 -8.62 15.16 -9.98
C PRO A 168 -9.29 14.92 -11.34
N ALA A 169 -10.58 15.22 -11.45
CA ALA A 169 -11.38 14.93 -12.66
C ALA A 169 -10.84 15.57 -13.95
N SER A 170 -10.08 16.66 -13.83
CA SER A 170 -9.52 17.43 -14.94
C SER A 170 -8.08 17.06 -15.31
N SER A 171 -7.41 16.17 -14.56
CA SER A 171 -5.97 15.95 -14.74
C SER A 171 -5.60 14.63 -15.38
N THR A 172 -4.85 14.72 -16.47
CA THR A 172 -4.18 13.57 -17.10
C THR A 172 -2.92 13.14 -16.34
N VAL A 173 -2.38 14.01 -15.48
CA VAL A 173 -1.18 13.78 -14.67
C VAL A 173 -1.54 13.79 -13.18
N SER A 174 -1.00 12.84 -12.42
CA SER A 174 -1.17 12.85 -10.96
C SER A 174 -0.42 14.04 -10.35
N PRO A 175 -1.03 14.84 -9.47
CA PRO A 175 -0.34 15.98 -8.87
C PRO A 175 0.73 15.51 -7.89
N ARG A 176 1.83 16.26 -7.82
CA ARG A 176 2.85 16.11 -6.78
C ARG A 176 2.46 16.95 -5.58
N VAL A 177 2.57 16.37 -4.39
CA VAL A 177 2.25 17.02 -3.12
C VAL A 177 3.44 16.89 -2.17
N PRO A 178 3.68 17.86 -1.27
CA PRO A 178 4.73 17.72 -0.28
C PRO A 178 4.52 16.48 0.59
N ARG A 179 5.60 15.76 0.90
CA ARG A 179 5.59 14.63 1.80
C ARG A 179 5.57 15.12 3.27
N PRO A 180 4.69 14.60 4.13
CA PRO A 180 4.78 14.86 5.57
C PRO A 180 6.10 14.34 6.14
N PRO A 181 6.79 15.10 7.00
CA PRO A 181 8.07 14.67 7.55
C PRO A 181 7.91 13.55 8.58
N GLY A 182 8.86 12.62 8.58
CA GLY A 182 9.03 11.59 9.59
C GLY A 182 8.10 10.38 9.47
N ASP A 183 8.39 9.34 10.26
CA ASP A 183 7.57 8.15 10.40
C ASP A 183 6.81 8.18 11.73
N PRO A 184 5.49 7.95 11.76
CA PRO A 184 4.72 8.02 12.99
C PRO A 184 5.06 6.85 13.92
N ALA A 185 5.39 7.15 15.18
CA ALA A 185 5.79 6.17 16.20
C ALA A 185 4.66 5.85 17.19
N THR A 186 3.84 6.85 17.52
CA THR A 186 2.69 6.74 18.42
C THR A 186 1.37 6.89 17.65
N PRO A 187 0.23 6.44 18.22
CA PRO A 187 -1.08 6.66 17.60
C PRO A 187 -1.42 8.15 17.36
N ALA A 188 -0.97 9.05 18.23
CA ALA A 188 -1.16 10.48 18.03
C ALA A 188 -0.37 11.00 16.83
N ASP A 189 0.86 10.50 16.63
CA ASP A 189 1.67 10.83 15.46
C ASP A 189 1.02 10.34 14.17
N VAL A 190 0.35 9.17 14.18
CA VAL A 190 -0.36 8.66 13.00
C VAL A 190 -1.50 9.60 12.60
N ASP A 191 -2.30 10.06 13.55
CA ASP A 191 -3.39 11.00 13.25
C ASP A 191 -2.85 12.33 12.72
N ALA A 192 -1.81 12.89 13.35
CA ALA A 192 -1.19 14.15 12.91
C ALA A 192 -0.56 14.03 11.51
N TYR A 193 0.15 12.92 11.26
CA TYR A 193 0.73 12.59 9.95
C TYR A 193 -0.35 12.50 8.87
N CYS A 194 -1.43 11.76 9.14
CA CYS A 194 -2.52 11.59 8.18
C CYS A 194 -3.25 12.91 7.90
N GLU A 195 -3.46 13.75 8.92
CA GLU A 195 -4.09 15.06 8.74
C GLU A 195 -3.23 15.99 7.89
N LEU A 196 -1.94 16.08 8.19
CA LEU A 196 -1.01 16.90 7.42
C LEU A 196 -0.92 16.44 5.96
N ALA A 197 -0.85 15.12 5.72
CA ALA A 197 -0.86 14.57 4.36
C ALA A 197 -2.11 14.96 3.57
N LEU A 198 -3.28 14.86 4.20
CA LEU A 198 -4.55 15.24 3.58
C LEU A 198 -4.62 16.76 3.34
N GLU A 199 -4.11 17.57 4.27
CA GLU A 199 -4.04 19.03 4.12
C GLU A 199 -3.13 19.44 2.95
N LEU A 200 -1.91 18.89 2.89
CA LEU A 200 -0.95 19.14 1.81
C LEU A 200 -1.50 18.72 0.44
N ALA A 201 -2.35 17.69 0.41
CA ALA A 201 -3.05 17.25 -0.80
C ALA A 201 -4.34 18.04 -1.10
N SER A 202 -4.73 19.02 -0.27
CA SER A 202 -6.00 19.75 -0.38
C SER A 202 -7.24 18.83 -0.32
N LEU A 203 -7.16 17.76 0.49
CA LEU A 203 -8.18 16.73 0.71
C LEU A 203 -8.75 16.75 2.14
N SER A 204 -8.38 17.75 2.93
CA SER A 204 -8.98 18.04 4.22
C SER A 204 -10.48 18.32 4.03
N ALA A 205 -11.31 17.57 4.78
CA ALA A 205 -12.74 17.77 4.91
C ALA A 205 -13.12 17.50 6.35
#